data_AF-A0A160PNH7-F1
#
_entry.id   AF-A0A160PNH7-F1
#
_cell.length_a   1.000
_cell.length_b   1.000
_cell.length_c   1.000
_cell.angle_alpha   90.00
_cell.angle_beta   90.00
_cell.angle_gamma   90.00
#
_symmetry.space_group_name_H-M   'P 1'
#
loop_
_entity.id
_entity.type
_entity.pdbx_description
1 polymer ?
#
loop_
_entity_poly.entity_id
_entity_poly.type
_entity_poly.pdbx_seq_one_letter_code
_entity_poly.pdbx_strand_id
1 'polypeptide(L)' 'MSQKLRKRIEEGFGWIKTVAGRRKTRFRGKDRVGWDFTFAAAAYNLIRLPKLLGALA' A
#
# COMPACT_ATOMS: atom_id res chain seq x y z
N MET A 1 -1.20 -8.97 20.27
CA MET A 1 -2.18 -8.55 19.25
C MET A 1 -1.71 -7.36 18.40
N SER A 2 -1.13 -6.30 18.99
CA SER A 2 -0.71 -5.08 18.26
C SER A 2 0.31 -5.30 17.12
N GLN A 3 1.32 -6.14 17.33
CA GLN A 3 2.41 -6.31 16.33
C GLN A 3 1.98 -6.98 15.02
N LYS A 4 1.00 -7.89 15.07
CA LYS A 4 0.47 -8.55 13.86
C LYS A 4 -0.25 -7.57 12.94
N LEU A 5 -0.99 -6.62 13.53
CA LEU A 5 -1.71 -5.60 12.77
C LEU A 5 -0.73 -4.56 12.19
N ARG A 6 0.26 -4.14 13.00
CA ARG A 6 1.32 -3.22 12.57
C ARG A 6 2.12 -3.76 11.39
N LYS A 7 2.50 -5.05 11.43
CA LYS A 7 3.22 -5.69 10.33
C LYS A 7 2.43 -5.65 9.02
N ARG A 8 1.12 -5.90 9.04
CA ARG A 8 0.25 -5.85 7.84
C ARG A 8 0.22 -4.45 7.22
N ILE A 9 0.20 -3.41 8.05
CA ILE A 9 0.22 -2.01 7.62
C ILE A 9 1.60 -1.66 7.04
N GLU A 10 2.68 -2.00 7.76
CA GLU A 10 4.06 -1.73 7.34
C GLU A 10 4.44 -2.43 6.04
N GLU A 11 3.94 -3.65 5.78
CA GLU A 11 4.12 -4.35 4.50
C GLU A 11 3.56 -3.55 3.32
N GLY A 12 2.35 -3.00 3.46
CA GLY A 12 1.73 -2.16 2.42
C GLY A 12 2.51 -0.86 2.18
N PHE A 13 2.91 -0.18 3.26
CA PHE A 13 3.75 1.02 3.14
C PHE A 13 5.13 0.73 2.55
N GLY A 14 5.71 -0.43 2.86
CA GLY A 14 6.96 -0.91 2.26
C GLY A 14 6.80 -1.09 0.76
N TRP A 15 5.75 -1.80 0.33
CA TRP A 15 5.45 -2.04 -1.07
C TRP A 15 5.21 -0.74 -1.86
N ILE A 16 4.44 0.21 -1.30
CA ILE A 16 4.19 1.51 -1.94
C ILE A 16 5.49 2.28 -2.17
N LYS A 17 6.44 2.20 -1.24
CA LYS A 17 7.74 2.89 -1.37
C LYS A 17 8.65 2.23 -2.38
N THR A 18 8.73 0.89 -2.40
CA THR A 18 9.69 0.14 -3.21
C THR A 18 9.16 -0.20 -4.60
N VAL A 19 7.95 -0.73 -4.70
CA VAL A 19 7.36 -1.22 -5.95
C VAL A 19 6.56 -0.12 -6.65
N ALA A 20 5.71 0.62 -5.91
CA ALA A 20 5.00 1.76 -6.51
C ALA A 20 5.89 3.01 -6.64
N GLY A 21 7.17 2.95 -6.25
CA GLY A 21 8.13 4.03 -6.46
C GLY A 21 7.83 5.33 -5.70
N ARG A 22 6.97 5.30 -4.67
CA ARG A 22 6.57 6.50 -3.90
C ARG A 22 7.53 6.85 -2.76
N ARG A 23 8.77 6.34 -2.80
CA ARG A 23 9.85 6.77 -1.89
C ARG A 23 10.22 8.25 -2.07
N LYS A 24 10.11 8.77 -3.30
CA LYS A 24 10.19 10.19 -3.63
C LYS A 24 9.01 10.54 -4.53
N THR A 25 8.12 11.40 -4.06
CA THR A 25 6.96 11.82 -4.86
C THR A 25 7.40 12.71 -6.03
N ARG A 26 6.77 12.52 -7.18
CA ARG A 26 6.95 13.37 -8.38
C ARG A 26 5.96 14.54 -8.40
N PHE A 27 4.95 14.51 -7.53
CA PHE A 27 3.88 15.50 -7.48
C PHE A 27 4.19 16.60 -6.46
N ARG A 28 3.73 17.81 -6.75
CA ARG A 28 3.75 18.95 -5.82
C ARG A 28 2.33 19.24 -5.34
N GLY A 29 2.22 19.58 -4.05
CA GLY A 29 0.94 19.87 -3.38
C GLY A 29 0.32 18.65 -2.70
N LYS A 30 -0.32 18.87 -1.54
CA LYS A 30 -0.88 17.79 -0.71
C LYS A 30 -1.97 17.01 -1.43
N ASP A 31 -2.81 17.69 -2.21
CA ASP A 31 -3.94 17.05 -2.89
C ASP A 31 -3.49 16.03 -3.93
N ARG A 32 -2.52 16.40 -4.78
CA ARG A 32 -1.96 15.51 -5.81
C ARG A 32 -1.20 14.34 -5.21
N VAL A 33 -0.41 14.60 -4.15
CA VAL A 33 0.30 13.54 -3.42
C VAL A 33 -0.68 12.60 -2.72
N GLY A 34 -1.76 13.14 -2.15
CA GLY A 34 -2.80 12.35 -1.49
C GLY A 34 -3.52 11.43 -2.46
N TRP A 35 -3.90 11.94 -3.64
CA TRP A 35 -4.54 11.14 -4.69
C TRP A 35 -3.65 10.01 -5.18
N ASP A 36 -2.39 10.32 -5.45
CA ASP A 36 -1.38 9.36 -5.88
C ASP A 36 -1.12 8.26 -4.84
N PHE A 37 -1.06 8.65 -3.56
CA PHE A 37 -0.92 7.72 -2.45
C PHE A 37 -2.13 6.78 -2.32
N THR A 38 -3.35 7.33 -2.38
CA THR A 38 -4.59 6.55 -2.32
C THR A 38 -4.68 5.57 -3.49
N PHE A 39 -4.31 5.99 -4.69
CA PHE A 39 -4.25 5.12 -5.85
C PHE A 39 -3.27 3.95 -5.65
N ALA A 40 -2.06 4.22 -5.15
CA ALA A 40 -1.08 3.18 -4.86
C ALA A 40 -1.55 2.21 -3.76
N ALA A 41 -2.24 2.71 -2.74
CA ALA A 41 -2.82 1.88 -1.68
C ALA A 41 -3.96 0.98 -2.20
N ALA A 42 -4.82 1.51 -3.07
CA ALA A 42 -5.87 0.72 -3.73
C ALA A 42 -5.27 -0.40 -4.60
N ALA A 43 -4.23 -0.09 -5.37
CA ALA A 43 -3.51 -1.09 -6.17
C ALA A 43 -2.89 -2.20 -5.30
N TYR A 44 -2.31 -1.86 -4.14
CA TYR A 44 -1.79 -2.85 -3.21
C TYR A 44 -2.89 -3.79 -2.69
N ASN A 45 -4.08 -3.26 -2.38
CA ASN A 45 -5.21 -4.08 -1.95
C ASN A 45 -5.62 -5.09 -3.03
N LEU A 46 -5.64 -4.69 -4.30
CA LEU A 46 -5.93 -5.58 -5.45
C LEU A 46 -4.89 -6.69 -5.60
N ILE A 47 -3.60 -6.37 -5.50
CA ILE A 47 -2.51 -7.35 -5.59
C ILE A 47 -2.55 -8.33 -4.41
N ARG A 48 -3.00 -7.87 -3.24
CA ARG A 48 -3.08 -8.69 -2.02
C ARG A 48 -4.32 -9.59 -1.97
N LEU A 49 -5.40 -9.23 -2.67
CA LEU A 49 -6.68 -9.94 -2.65
C LEU A 49 -6.57 -11.45 -2.95
N PRO A 50 -5.86 -11.91 -4.00
CA PRO A 50 -5.71 -13.34 -4.28
C PRO A 50 -5.12 -14.14 -3.11
N LYS A 51 -4.15 -13.56 -2.39
CA LYS A 51 -3.54 -14.18 -1.21
C LYS A 51 -4.51 -14.27 -0.04
N LEU A 52 -5.43 -13.31 0.09
CA LEU A 52 -6.46 -13.33 1.14
C LEU A 52 -7.55 -14.34 0.82
N LEU A 53 -7.95 -14.44 -0.45
CA LEU A 53 -8.94 -15.41 -0.92
C LEU A 53 -8.40 -16.84 -0.85
N GLY A 54 -7.15 -17.07 -1.24
CA GLY A 54 -6.51 -18.39 -1.13
C GLY A 54 -6.20 -18.81 0.31
N ALA A 55 -6.17 -17.89 1.27
CA ALA A 55 -6.09 -18.22 2.70
C ALA A 55 -7.45 -18.55 3.32
N LEU A 56 -8.54 -18.34 2.57
CA LEU A 56 -9.92 -18.62 2.96
C LEU A 56 -10.43 -19.96 2.42
N ALA A 57 -9.73 -20.54 1.44
CA ALA A 57 -9.94 -21.88 0.90
C ALA A 57 -9.13 -22.91 1.69
#